data_AF-A0AA39M5L8-F1
#
_entry.id   AF-A0AA39M5L8-F1
#
_cell.length_a   1.000
_cell.length_b   1.000
_cell.length_c   1.000
_cell.angle_alpha   90.00
_cell.angle_beta   90.00
_cell.angle_gamma   90.00
#
_symmetry.space_group_name_H-M   'P 1'
#
loop_
_entity.id
_entity.type
_entity.pdbx_description
1 polymer ?
#
loop_
_entity_poly.entity_id
_entity_poly.type
_entity_poly.pdbx_seq_one_letter_code
_entity_poly.pdbx_strand_id
1 'polypeptide(L)'
;MKLLASLVAFAVVVGLTNATALRIASNDDVWKDIKCDACKVLDKAILGLENVAGRALQTYLDGECSKIHNENGKYWCKSFVDDVVGFVEKFGNRLDEHELCHNLIKAC
;
A
#
# COMPACT_ATOMS: atom_id res chain seq x y z
N MET A 1 13.75 -57.19 -33.58
CA MET A 1 12.73 -56.63 -32.68
C MET A 1 13.40 -56.26 -31.36
N LYS A 2 13.21 -55.01 -30.93
CA LYS A 2 13.29 -54.51 -29.54
C LYS A 2 14.63 -54.66 -28.80
N LEU A 3 15.52 -53.71 -29.09
CA LEU A 3 16.50 -53.14 -28.16
C LEU A 3 15.76 -52.18 -27.22
N LEU A 4 15.59 -52.47 -25.93
CA LEU A 4 15.22 -51.48 -24.91
C LEU A 4 15.62 -51.97 -23.51
N ALA A 5 15.80 -50.99 -22.63
CA ALA A 5 16.06 -51.06 -21.18
C ALA A 5 17.57 -51.11 -20.83
N SER A 6 18.28 -49.98 -20.83
CA SER A 6 18.17 -48.85 -19.88
C SER A 6 18.68 -49.24 -18.49
N LEU A 7 19.79 -48.63 -18.08
CA LEU A 7 20.10 -48.22 -16.70
C LEU A 7 21.47 -47.52 -16.71
N VAL A 8 21.51 -46.32 -17.30
CA VAL A 8 22.52 -45.32 -16.94
C VAL A 8 22.10 -44.82 -15.56
N ALA A 9 22.71 -45.39 -14.53
CA ALA A 9 22.55 -44.94 -13.16
C ALA A 9 23.04 -43.49 -13.08
N PHE A 10 22.08 -42.57 -13.03
CA PHE A 10 22.29 -41.15 -12.91
C PHE A 10 23.12 -40.85 -11.67
N ALA A 11 24.30 -40.30 -11.92
CA ALA A 11 25.12 -39.62 -10.95
C ALA A 11 24.38 -38.40 -10.37
N VAL A 12 24.81 -38.03 -9.16
CA VAL A 12 24.60 -36.73 -8.49
C VAL A 12 23.25 -36.55 -7.79
N VAL A 13 23.08 -37.29 -6.68
CA VAL A 13 22.21 -36.88 -5.56
C VAL A 13 23.08 -36.35 -4.43
N VAL A 14 23.75 -35.21 -4.62
CA VAL A 14 24.26 -34.39 -3.49
C VAL A 14 24.36 -32.94 -3.98
N GLY A 15 23.57 -32.04 -3.39
CA GLY A 15 23.85 -30.60 -3.47
C GLY A 15 22.77 -29.71 -4.10
N LEU A 16 21.50 -29.86 -3.72
CA LEU A 16 20.46 -28.83 -3.92
C LEU A 16 19.62 -28.63 -2.66
N THR A 17 20.28 -28.57 -1.51
CA THR A 17 19.71 -27.99 -0.29
C THR A 17 20.60 -26.82 0.05
N ASN A 18 20.31 -25.65 -0.51
CA ASN A 18 20.54 -24.36 0.14
C ASN A 18 19.99 -23.23 -0.74
N ALA A 19 19.16 -22.42 -0.10
CA ALA A 19 18.88 -21.02 -0.42
C ALA A 19 17.99 -20.73 -1.64
N THR A 20 16.76 -21.23 -1.62
CA THR A 20 15.61 -20.42 -2.05
C THR A 20 14.82 -19.99 -0.83
N ALA A 21 15.46 -19.21 0.04
CA ALA A 21 14.76 -18.16 0.75
C ALA A 21 14.53 -17.00 -0.23
N LEU A 22 13.83 -17.28 -1.34
CA LEU A 22 13.21 -16.24 -2.14
C LEU A 22 12.06 -15.76 -1.27
N ARG A 23 12.34 -14.77 -0.43
CA ARG A 23 11.30 -13.96 0.20
C ARG A 23 10.56 -13.32 -0.97
N ILE A 24 9.52 -14.01 -1.44
CA ILE A 24 8.34 -13.37 -2.00
C ILE A 24 7.98 -12.40 -0.88
N ALA A 25 8.35 -11.13 -1.02
CA ALA A 25 7.78 -10.07 -0.22
C ALA A 25 6.28 -10.34 -0.27
N SER A 26 5.71 -10.71 0.88
CA SER A 26 4.34 -11.19 0.93
C SER A 26 3.50 -10.12 0.26
N ASN A 27 2.53 -10.52 -0.56
CA ASN A 27 1.64 -9.58 -1.22
C ASN A 27 1.08 -8.55 -0.19
N ASP A 28 0.91 -8.99 1.06
CA ASP A 28 0.50 -8.18 2.21
C ASP A 28 1.42 -6.99 2.51
N ASP A 29 2.75 -7.16 2.43
CA ASP A 29 3.73 -6.09 2.68
C ASP A 29 3.62 -5.01 1.60
N VAL A 30 3.48 -5.44 0.33
CA VAL A 30 3.31 -4.52 -0.81
C VAL A 30 2.01 -3.73 -0.70
N TRP A 31 0.90 -4.37 -0.30
CA TRP A 31 -0.37 -3.68 -0.10
C TRP A 31 -0.33 -2.73 1.09
N LYS A 32 0.39 -3.07 2.14
CA LYS A 32 0.58 -2.19 3.29
C LYS A 32 1.33 -0.91 2.89
N ASP A 33 2.41 -1.04 2.13
CA ASP A 33 3.17 0.11 1.65
C ASP A 33 2.33 1.01 0.74
N ILE A 34 1.59 0.44 -0.20
CA ILE A 34 0.70 1.20 -1.10
C ILE A 34 -0.38 1.97 -0.32
N LYS A 35 -1.01 1.34 0.68
CA LYS A 35 -2.00 2.00 1.54
C LYS A 35 -1.37 3.13 2.34
N CYS A 36 -0.20 2.87 2.92
CA CYS A 36 0.50 3.84 3.74
C CYS A 36 0.89 5.07 2.90
N ASP A 37 1.46 4.87 1.72
CA ASP A 37 1.79 5.95 0.78
C ASP A 37 0.55 6.75 0.36
N ALA A 38 -0.57 6.07 0.10
CA ALA A 38 -1.84 6.73 -0.22
C ALA A 38 -2.35 7.62 0.92
N CYS A 39 -2.26 7.16 2.17
CA CYS A 39 -2.64 7.96 3.33
C CYS A 39 -1.71 9.18 3.51
N LYS A 40 -0.41 9.02 3.31
CA LYS A 40 0.56 10.14 3.40
C LYS A 40 0.32 11.23 2.36
N VAL A 41 -0.28 10.91 1.21
CA VAL A 41 -0.71 11.94 0.24
C VAL A 41 -1.80 12.82 0.85
N LEU A 42 -2.76 12.23 1.55
CA LEU A 42 -3.85 12.96 2.21
C LEU A 42 -3.33 13.80 3.39
N ASP A 43 -2.45 13.24 4.22
CA ASP A 43 -1.79 13.98 5.32
C ASP A 43 -1.08 15.26 4.81
N LYS A 44 -0.23 15.12 3.79
CA LYS A 44 0.45 16.27 3.19
C LYS A 44 -0.52 17.28 2.57
N ALA A 45 -1.62 16.79 2.01
CA ALA A 45 -2.64 17.63 1.41
C ALA A 45 -3.37 18.48 2.47
N ILE A 46 -3.68 17.92 3.65
CA ILE A 46 -4.36 18.65 4.73
C ILE A 46 -3.45 19.65 5.45
N LEU A 47 -2.14 19.38 5.57
CA LEU A 47 -1.17 20.32 6.16
C LEU A 47 -1.09 21.65 5.41
N GLY A 48 -1.42 21.67 4.11
CA GLY A 48 -1.43 22.87 3.28
C GLY A 48 -2.74 23.67 3.31
N LEU A 49 -3.77 23.22 4.04
CA LEU A 49 -5.09 23.82 4.01
C LEU A 49 -5.41 24.55 5.31
N GLU A 50 -5.63 25.86 5.22
CA GLU A 50 -6.24 26.64 6.30
C GLU A 50 -7.74 26.83 6.02
N ASN A 51 -8.58 26.48 7.00
CA ASN A 51 -10.04 26.75 6.99
C ASN A 51 -10.85 26.13 5.84
N VAL A 52 -10.40 25.01 5.27
CA VAL A 52 -11.17 24.26 4.26
C VAL A 52 -11.83 23.05 4.92
N ALA A 53 -13.16 22.92 4.81
CA ALA A 53 -13.94 21.85 5.43
C ALA A 53 -15.05 21.33 4.48
N GLY A 54 -15.70 20.24 4.86
CA GLY A 54 -16.83 19.65 4.13
C GLY A 54 -16.52 19.32 2.68
N ARG A 55 -17.48 19.62 1.80
CA ARG A 55 -17.41 19.28 0.37
C ARG A 55 -16.20 19.88 -0.34
N ALA A 56 -15.73 21.05 0.08
CA ALA A 56 -14.56 21.69 -0.51
C ALA A 56 -13.29 20.90 -0.19
N LEU A 57 -13.15 20.45 1.07
CA LEU A 57 -12.05 19.59 1.50
C LEU A 57 -12.08 18.25 0.76
N GLN A 58 -13.26 17.61 0.70
CA GLN A 58 -13.45 16.35 -0.02
C GLN A 58 -13.02 16.45 -1.48
N THR A 59 -13.50 17.47 -2.19
CA THR A 59 -13.19 17.70 -3.62
C THR A 59 -11.69 17.93 -3.83
N TYR A 60 -11.05 18.68 -2.93
CA TYR A 60 -9.61 18.91 -2.98
C TYR A 60 -8.81 17.62 -2.79
N LEU A 61 -9.14 16.84 -1.75
CA LEU A 61 -8.47 15.57 -1.47
C LEU A 61 -8.66 14.55 -2.59
N ASP A 62 -9.86 14.46 -3.18
CA ASP A 62 -10.12 13.66 -4.38
C ASP A 62 -9.25 14.08 -5.57
N GLY A 63 -9.02 15.38 -5.71
CA GLY A 63 -8.11 15.96 -6.69
C GLY A 63 -6.67 15.52 -6.46
N GLU A 64 -6.18 15.57 -5.22
CA GLU A 64 -4.83 15.10 -4.87
C GLU A 64 -4.67 13.59 -5.13
N CYS A 65 -5.64 12.77 -4.73
CA CYS A 65 -5.62 11.33 -5.01
C CYS A 65 -5.55 11.02 -6.51
N SER A 66 -6.19 11.85 -7.34
CA SER A 66 -6.21 11.64 -8.80
C SER A 66 -4.85 11.90 -9.47
N LYS A 67 -3.91 12.57 -8.79
CA LYS A 67 -2.52 12.79 -9.27
C LYS A 67 -1.59 11.59 -9.04
N ILE A 68 -2.02 10.61 -8.24
CA ILE A 68 -1.25 9.39 -8.00
C ILE A 68 -1.20 8.56 -9.29
N HIS A 69 0.02 8.26 -9.76
CA HIS A 69 0.24 7.51 -11.01
C HIS A 69 -0.06 6.01 -10.87
N ASN A 70 0.06 5.47 -9.65
CA ASN A 70 -0.25 4.09 -9.33
C ASN A 70 -1.76 3.93 -9.11
N GLU A 71 -2.45 3.11 -9.91
CA GLU A 71 -3.90 2.92 -9.82
C GLU A 71 -4.36 2.33 -8.48
N ASN A 72 -3.56 1.44 -7.88
CA ASN A 72 -3.87 0.92 -6.55
C ASN A 72 -3.72 1.99 -5.46
N GLY A 73 -2.68 2.81 -5.55
CA GLY A 73 -2.49 3.96 -4.65
C GLY A 73 -3.61 4.99 -4.80
N LYS A 74 -4.04 5.27 -6.04
CA LYS A 74 -5.19 6.13 -6.34
C LYS A 74 -6.48 5.60 -5.72
N TYR A 75 -6.74 4.30 -5.88
CA TYR A 75 -7.89 3.63 -5.30
C TYR A 75 -7.91 3.76 -3.77
N TRP A 76 -6.82 3.39 -3.10
CA TRP A 76 -6.73 3.46 -1.64
C TRP A 76 -6.84 4.90 -1.14
N CYS A 77 -6.18 5.85 -1.80
CA CYS A 77 -6.26 7.26 -1.46
C CYS A 77 -7.72 7.73 -1.47
N LYS A 78 -8.45 7.47 -2.56
CA LYS A 78 -9.87 7.85 -2.67
C LYS A 78 -10.74 7.17 -1.61
N SER A 79 -10.44 5.91 -1.29
CA SER A 79 -11.20 5.17 -0.27
C SER A 79 -11.08 5.79 1.14
N PHE A 80 -10.02 6.55 1.41
CA PHE A 80 -9.78 7.17 2.71
C PHE A 80 -10.32 8.61 2.80
N VAL A 81 -10.69 9.24 1.67
CA VAL A 81 -11.05 10.67 1.63
C VAL A 81 -12.18 11.01 2.61
N ASP A 82 -13.26 10.22 2.62
CA ASP A 82 -14.42 10.48 3.49
C ASP A 82 -14.05 10.39 4.97
N ASP A 83 -13.23 9.41 5.35
CA ASP A 83 -12.74 9.24 6.72
C ASP A 83 -11.84 10.42 7.12
N VAL A 84 -10.90 10.82 6.25
CA VAL A 84 -9.99 11.95 6.50
C VAL A 84 -10.77 13.26 6.65
N VAL A 85 -11.79 13.50 5.82
CA VAL A 85 -12.67 14.67 5.97
C VAL A 85 -13.34 14.66 7.33
N GLY A 86 -13.92 13.53 7.74
CA GLY A 86 -14.54 13.39 9.05
C GLY A 86 -13.57 13.63 10.22
N PHE A 87 -12.32 13.18 10.09
CA PHE A 87 -11.30 13.41 11.12
C PHE A 87 -10.85 14.87 11.18
N VAL A 88 -10.63 15.52 10.04
CA VAL A 88 -10.28 16.95 10.00
C VAL A 88 -11.43 17.81 10.55
N GLU A 89 -12.68 17.49 10.26
CA GLU A 89 -13.83 18.22 10.82
C GLU A 89 -13.93 18.05 12.34
N LYS A 90 -13.61 16.86 12.86
CA LYS A 90 -13.70 16.54 14.28
C LYS A 90 -12.53 17.09 15.10
N PHE A 91 -11.32 17.01 14.57
CA PHE A 91 -10.08 17.29 15.30
C PHE A 91 -9.37 18.57 14.82
N GLY A 92 -9.81 19.14 13.70
CA GLY A 92 -9.13 20.24 13.01
C GLY A 92 -7.81 19.78 12.37
N ASN A 93 -6.96 20.76 12.02
CA ASN A 93 -5.62 20.53 11.48
C ASN A 93 -4.60 20.08 12.54
N ARG A 94 -5.04 19.39 13.59
CA ARG A 94 -4.20 18.94 14.72
C ARG A 94 -3.70 17.51 14.57
N LEU A 95 -4.11 16.83 13.51
CA LEU A 95 -3.69 15.47 13.22
C LEU A 95 -2.32 15.51 12.55
N ASP A 96 -1.35 14.84 13.16
CA ASP A 96 -0.09 14.53 12.48
C ASP A 96 -0.21 13.23 11.68
N GLU A 97 0.76 12.98 10.80
CA GLU A 97 0.80 11.78 9.95
C GLU A 97 0.63 10.50 10.76
N HIS A 98 1.22 10.43 11.95
CA HIS A 98 1.18 9.22 12.77
C HIS A 98 -0.23 8.97 13.29
N GLU A 99 -0.86 9.99 13.87
CA GLU A 99 -2.24 9.89 14.35
C GLU A 99 -3.20 9.55 13.21
N LEU A 100 -3.08 10.23 12.07
CA LEU A 100 -3.97 10.00 10.93
C LEU A 100 -3.77 8.60 10.32
N CYS A 101 -2.54 8.26 9.94
CA CYS A 101 -2.29 7.09 9.11
C CYS A 101 -2.06 5.80 9.90
N HIS A 102 -1.54 5.87 11.14
CA HIS A 102 -1.34 4.69 11.98
C HIS A 102 -2.50 4.42 12.95
N ASN A 103 -3.06 5.46 13.57
CA ASN A 103 -4.06 5.26 14.63
C ASN A 103 -5.50 5.29 14.10
N LEU A 104 -5.83 6.26 13.25
CA LEU A 104 -7.18 6.46 12.76
C LEU A 104 -7.50 5.60 11.52
N ILE A 105 -6.78 5.82 10.42
CA ILE A 105 -6.99 5.08 9.16
C ILE A 105 -6.38 3.68 9.21
N LYS A 106 -5.29 3.49 9.97
CA LYS A 106 -4.55 2.22 10.08
C LYS A 106 -4.08 1.70 8.71
N ALA A 107 -3.69 2.61 7.85
CA ALA A 107 -3.06 2.31 6.56
C ALA A 107 -1.57 1.97 6.73
N CYS A 108 -0.95 2.53 7.76
CA CYS A 108 0.40 2.25 8.24
C CYS A 108 0.29 1.54 9.62
#